data_AF-A0A809XVF7-F1
#
_entry.id   AF-A0A809XVF7-F1
#
_cell.length_a   1.000
_cell.length_b   1.000
_cell.length_c   1.000
_cell.angle_alpha   90.00
_cell.angle_beta   90.00
_cell.angle_gamma   90.00
#
_symmetry.space_group_name_H-M   'P 1'
#
loop_
_entity.id
_entity.type
_entity.pdbx_description
1 polymer ?
#
loop_
_entity_poly.entity_id
_entity_poly.type
_entity_poly.pdbx_seq_one_letter_code
_entity_poly.pdbx_strand_id
1 'polypeptide(L)'
;MRSSPSIVPTDRLDRDIYLVLEDFGVRAGCAWRETDETDTNLETILRHLLSGQYAYPVRIVCFNPGEGWSRDATSDVADALVQRATDTDAEVPSALQDFIAANATRRLDVQLALPLPGAA
;
A
#
# COMPACT_ATOMS: atom_id res chain seq x y z
N MET A 1 -22.80 -22.92 30.68
CA MET A 1 -22.05 -21.73 30.23
C MET A 1 -22.75 -21.18 29.00
N ARG A 2 -23.14 -19.91 28.96
CA ARG A 2 -23.71 -19.32 27.73
C ARG A 2 -22.53 -18.94 26.83
N SER A 3 -22.45 -19.53 25.64
CA SER A 3 -21.47 -19.10 24.64
C SER A 3 -21.88 -17.73 24.11
N SER A 4 -20.96 -16.78 24.04
CA SER A 4 -21.22 -15.52 23.36
C SER A 4 -21.11 -15.75 21.85
N PRO A 5 -21.97 -15.13 21.03
CA PRO A 5 -21.84 -15.19 19.57
C PRO A 5 -20.47 -14.65 19.16
N SER A 6 -19.89 -15.25 18.11
CA SER A 6 -18.63 -14.76 17.53
C SER A 6 -18.83 -13.31 17.07
N ILE A 7 -17.89 -12.44 17.44
CA ILE A 7 -17.84 -11.07 16.91
C ILE A 7 -17.15 -11.01 15.54
N VAL A 8 -16.60 -12.14 15.07
CA VAL A 8 -15.95 -12.26 13.75
C VAL A 8 -17.03 -12.29 12.66
N PRO A 9 -17.04 -11.32 11.73
CA PRO A 9 -18.01 -11.29 10.63
C PRO A 9 -17.83 -12.51 9.72
N THR A 10 -18.92 -13.22 9.43
CA THR A 10 -18.84 -14.63 9.00
C THR A 10 -18.80 -14.84 7.48
N ASP A 11 -18.73 -13.78 6.66
CA ASP A 11 -18.65 -13.92 5.18
C ASP A 11 -18.03 -12.72 4.44
N ARG A 12 -18.53 -11.49 4.64
CA ARG A 12 -18.17 -10.34 3.79
C ARG A 12 -16.78 -9.76 4.07
N LEU A 13 -16.23 -10.04 5.25
CA LEU A 13 -14.90 -9.58 5.66
C LEU A 13 -13.85 -10.70 5.66
N ASP A 14 -14.17 -11.88 5.11
CA ASP A 14 -13.18 -12.95 4.92
C ASP A 14 -12.31 -12.64 3.69
N ARG A 15 -11.54 -11.55 3.80
CA ARG A 15 -10.64 -11.04 2.77
C ARG A 15 -9.63 -10.08 3.38
N ASP A 16 -8.58 -9.82 2.64
CA ASP A 16 -7.61 -8.78 2.97
C ASP A 16 -8.21 -7.39 2.73
N ILE A 17 -8.18 -6.56 3.77
CA ILE A 17 -8.70 -5.20 3.78
C ILE A 17 -7.53 -4.26 4.03
N TYR A 18 -7.37 -3.29 3.14
CA TYR A 18 -6.34 -2.28 3.16
C TYR A 18 -6.94 -0.92 3.53
N LEU A 19 -6.35 -0.27 4.53
CA LEU A 19 -6.69 1.10 4.92
C LEU A 19 -5.47 2.00 4.78
N VAL A 20 -5.71 3.21 4.30
CA VAL A 20 -4.67 4.23 4.08
C VAL A 20 -4.80 5.31 5.14
N LEU A 21 -3.72 5.52 5.89
CA LEU A 21 -3.53 6.68 6.73
C LEU A 21 -2.97 7.81 5.86
N GLU A 22 -3.65 8.94 5.84
CA GLU A 22 -3.27 10.11 5.05
C GLU A 22 -3.01 11.32 5.95
N ASP A 23 -2.01 12.13 5.61
CA ASP A 23 -1.72 13.39 6.30
C ASP A 23 -2.46 14.56 5.65
N PHE A 24 -3.29 15.25 6.43
CA PHE A 24 -4.02 16.44 6.02
C PHE A 24 -3.35 17.75 6.46
N GLY A 25 -2.08 17.66 6.88
CA GLY A 25 -1.23 18.77 7.29
C GLY A 25 -1.41 19.19 8.75
N VAL A 26 -0.57 20.12 9.19
CA VAL A 26 -0.35 20.50 10.61
C VAL A 26 -1.63 20.77 11.41
N ARG A 27 -2.69 21.28 10.79
CA ARG A 27 -3.94 21.63 11.48
C ARG A 27 -4.91 20.47 11.65
N ALA A 28 -4.93 19.53 10.71
CA ALA A 28 -5.86 18.41 10.69
C ALA A 28 -5.18 17.09 11.11
N GLY A 29 -3.87 16.99 10.92
CA GLY A 29 -3.07 15.80 11.23
C GLY A 29 -3.39 14.62 10.32
N CYS A 30 -3.03 13.42 10.77
CA CYS A 30 -3.27 12.21 10.02
C CYS A 30 -4.64 11.59 10.36
N ALA A 31 -5.35 11.09 9.35
CA ALA A 31 -6.58 10.34 9.54
C ALA A 31 -6.67 9.16 8.57
N TRP A 32 -7.39 8.11 8.99
CA TRP A 32 -7.73 6.99 8.13
C TRP A 32 -8.73 7.46 7.09
N ARG A 33 -8.44 7.21 5.82
CA ARG A 33 -9.34 7.60 4.74
C ARG A 33 -10.60 6.78 4.73
N GLU A 34 -11.71 7.49 4.58
CA GLU A 34 -13.00 6.86 4.30
C GLU A 34 -12.91 6.22 2.92
N THR A 35 -13.10 4.90 2.90
CA THR A 35 -13.03 4.06 1.71
C THR A 35 -14.25 3.17 1.70
N ASP A 36 -14.90 3.06 0.54
CA ASP A 36 -16.01 2.12 0.38
C ASP A 36 -15.56 0.69 0.73
N GLU A 37 -16.43 -0.07 1.36
CA GLU A 37 -16.12 -1.43 1.82
C GLU A 37 -15.56 -2.30 0.67
N THR A 38 -16.08 -2.15 -0.55
CA THR A 38 -15.66 -2.94 -1.71
C THR A 38 -14.33 -2.50 -2.33
N ASP A 39 -13.90 -1.28 -2.02
CA ASP A 39 -12.69 -0.64 -2.59
C ASP A 39 -11.45 -0.84 -1.71
N THR A 40 -11.53 -1.64 -0.65
CA THR A 40 -10.43 -1.88 0.29
C THR A 40 -9.49 -3.02 -0.12
N ASN A 41 -9.55 -3.51 -1.35
CA ASN A 41 -8.63 -4.56 -1.84
C ASN A 41 -7.35 -3.93 -2.41
N LEU A 42 -6.25 -4.70 -2.43
CA LEU A 42 -4.93 -4.22 -2.86
C LEU A 42 -4.96 -3.54 -4.24
N GLU A 43 -5.55 -4.20 -5.24
CA GLU A 43 -5.62 -3.68 -6.62
C GLU A 43 -6.34 -2.33 -6.69
N THR A 44 -7.38 -2.15 -5.88
CA THR A 44 -8.13 -0.89 -5.84
C THR A 44 -7.35 0.20 -5.14
N ILE A 45 -6.69 -0.11 -4.02
CA ILE A 45 -5.80 0.84 -3.34
C ILE A 45 -4.65 1.29 -4.25
N LEU A 46 -4.01 0.37 -5.00
CA LEU A 46 -2.96 0.73 -5.96
C LEU A 46 -3.48 1.70 -7.04
N ARG A 47 -4.67 1.44 -7.60
CA ARG A 47 -5.29 2.34 -8.59
C ARG A 47 -5.64 3.70 -7.99
N HIS A 48 -6.14 3.74 -6.76
CA HIS A 48 -6.50 5.00 -6.09
C HIS A 48 -5.26 5.84 -5.75
N LEU A 49 -4.16 5.21 -5.33
CA LEU A 49 -2.87 5.85 -5.13
C LEU A 49 -2.35 6.45 -6.44
N LEU A 50 -2.27 5.65 -7.51
CA LEU A 50 -1.79 6.10 -8.82
C LEU A 50 -2.65 7.22 -9.44
N SER A 51 -3.97 7.19 -9.22
CA SER A 51 -4.87 8.25 -9.68
C SER A 51 -4.84 9.52 -8.81
N GLY A 52 -4.06 9.53 -7.73
CA GLY A 52 -3.91 10.69 -6.84
C GLY A 52 -5.10 10.94 -5.92
N GLN A 53 -5.95 9.93 -5.66
CA GLN A 53 -7.05 10.05 -4.68
C GLN A 53 -6.55 10.23 -3.25
N TYR A 54 -5.30 9.84 -3.00
CA TYR A 54 -4.56 10.10 -1.77
C TYR A 54 -3.49 11.14 -2.09
N ALA A 55 -3.63 12.34 -1.53
CA ALA A 55 -2.68 13.43 -1.71
C ALA A 55 -1.38 13.16 -0.93
N TYR A 56 -1.46 12.67 0.31
CA TYR A 56 -0.28 12.45 1.16
C TYR A 56 -0.37 11.15 1.98
N PRO A 57 -0.31 9.97 1.34
CA PRO A 57 -0.34 8.71 2.07
C PRO A 57 0.88 8.58 3.00
N VAL A 58 0.64 8.11 4.23
CA VAL A 58 1.67 7.98 5.28
C VAL A 58 1.92 6.52 5.62
N ARG A 59 0.84 5.74 5.79
CA ARG A 59 0.90 4.34 6.20
C ARG A 59 -0.25 3.57 5.58
N ILE A 60 0.01 2.32 5.24
CA ILE A 60 -1.01 1.41 4.74
C ILE A 60 -1.03 0.17 5.63
N VAL A 61 -2.18 -0.12 6.23
CA VAL A 61 -2.37 -1.30 7.07
C VAL A 61 -3.24 -2.28 6.33
N CYS A 62 -2.80 -3.54 6.32
CA CYS A 62 -3.58 -4.66 5.82
C CYS A 62 -4.05 -5.49 7.01
N PHE A 63 -5.30 -5.92 6.99
CA PHE A 63 -5.83 -6.84 7.99
C PHE A 63 -6.85 -7.78 7.38
N ASN A 64 -6.99 -8.95 8.00
CA ASN A 64 -7.98 -9.94 7.62
C ASN A 64 -8.74 -10.35 8.90
N PRO A 65 -9.99 -9.88 9.08
CA PRO A 65 -10.82 -10.24 10.23
C PRO A 65 -11.17 -11.73 10.31
N GLY A 66 -11.34 -12.39 9.16
CA GLY A 66 -11.67 -13.82 9.10
C GLY A 66 -10.53 -14.70 9.62
N GLU A 67 -9.29 -14.34 9.26
CA GLU A 67 -8.08 -15.04 9.68
C GLU A 67 -7.48 -14.51 10.99
N GLY A 68 -7.95 -13.36 11.49
CA GLY A 68 -7.59 -12.82 12.78
C GLY A 68 -6.21 -12.14 12.85
N TRP A 69 -5.74 -11.55 11.75
CA TRP A 69 -4.44 -10.86 11.72
C TRP A 69 -4.53 -9.42 11.17
N SER A 70 -3.50 -8.64 11.50
CA SER A 70 -3.27 -7.28 11.00
C SER A 70 -1.75 -7.04 10.89
N ARG A 71 -1.32 -6.28 9.88
CA ARG A 71 0.09 -5.93 9.65
C ARG A 71 0.25 -4.57 8.98
N ASP A 72 1.40 -3.94 9.20
CA ASP A 72 1.83 -2.81 8.38
C ASP A 72 2.22 -3.33 6.99
N ALA A 73 1.56 -2.82 5.94
CA ALA A 73 1.74 -3.20 4.54
C ALA A 73 2.34 -2.05 3.71
N THR A 74 2.85 -1.00 4.36
CA THR A 74 3.32 0.21 3.68
C THR A 74 4.42 -0.10 2.67
N SER A 75 5.43 -0.88 3.06
CA SER A 75 6.51 -1.30 2.16
C SER A 75 6.05 -2.25 1.06
N ASP A 76 5.20 -3.23 1.37
CA ASP A 76 4.64 -4.16 0.38
C ASP A 76 3.92 -3.39 -0.74
N VAL A 77 3.12 -2.39 -0.36
CA VAL A 77 2.37 -1.56 -1.31
C VAL A 77 3.29 -0.61 -2.07
N ALA A 78 4.30 -0.01 -1.41
CA ALA A 78 5.29 0.82 -2.09
C ALA A 78 6.06 0.03 -3.16
N ASP A 79 6.47 -1.20 -2.86
CA ASP A 79 7.13 -2.08 -3.82
C ASP A 79 6.19 -2.46 -4.99
N ALA A 80 4.91 -2.73 -4.70
CA ALA A 80 3.91 -3.01 -5.74
C ALA A 80 3.64 -1.81 -6.65
N LEU A 81 3.67 -0.58 -6.11
CA LEU A 81 3.54 0.65 -6.89
C LEU A 81 4.72 0.85 -7.84
N VAL A 82 5.95 0.60 -7.38
CA VAL A 82 7.16 0.66 -8.23
C VAL A 82 7.05 -0.30 -9.40
N GLN A 83 6.67 -1.55 -9.13
CA GLN A 83 6.50 -2.55 -10.16
C GLN A 83 5.45 -2.10 -11.19
N ARG A 84 4.30 -1.61 -10.72
CA ARG A 84 3.21 -1.22 -11.61
C ARG A 84 3.54 0.00 -12.45
N ALA A 85 4.18 1.02 -11.86
CA ALA A 85 4.63 2.20 -12.60
C ALA A 85 5.62 1.81 -13.72
N THR A 86 6.50 0.85 -13.45
CA THR A 86 7.44 0.30 -14.44
C THR A 86 6.72 -0.45 -15.56
N ASP A 87 5.71 -1.26 -15.22
CA ASP A 87 4.99 -2.10 -16.19
C ASP A 87 4.07 -1.30 -17.12
N THR A 88 3.52 -0.17 -16.64
CA THR A 88 2.52 0.61 -17.38
C THR A 88 3.02 1.96 -17.92
N ASP A 89 4.28 2.33 -17.65
CA ASP A 89 4.84 3.66 -17.95
C ASP A 89 3.94 4.80 -17.45
N ALA A 90 3.36 4.61 -16.26
CA ALA A 90 2.37 5.54 -15.71
C ALA A 90 3.05 6.74 -15.05
N GLU A 91 2.48 7.93 -15.25
CA GLU A 91 2.91 9.13 -14.54
C GLU A 91 2.57 9.00 -13.05
N VAL A 92 3.59 8.99 -12.19
CA VAL A 92 3.43 8.87 -10.74
C VAL A 92 3.31 10.27 -10.13
N PRO A 93 2.22 10.57 -9.39
CA PRO A 93 2.07 11.85 -8.69
C PRO A 93 3.25 12.16 -7.76
N SER A 94 3.68 13.41 -7.65
CA SER A 94 4.88 13.79 -6.89
C SER A 94 4.84 13.32 -5.43
N ALA A 95 3.72 13.48 -4.75
CA ALA A 95 3.57 13.00 -3.38
C ALA A 95 3.66 11.46 -3.26
N LEU A 96 3.25 10.74 -4.29
CA LEU A 96 3.39 9.29 -4.35
C LEU A 96 4.85 8.88 -4.61
N GLN A 97 5.64 9.70 -5.33
CA GLN A 97 7.08 9.48 -5.49
C GLN A 97 7.81 9.57 -4.15
N ASP A 98 7.50 10.58 -3.33
CA ASP A 98 8.07 10.74 -1.99
C ASP A 98 7.71 9.55 -1.09
N PHE A 99 6.44 9.11 -1.14
CA PHE A 99 5.97 7.92 -0.42
C PHE A 99 6.72 6.66 -0.85
N ILE A 100 6.87 6.42 -2.15
CA ILE A 100 7.60 5.26 -2.69
C ILE A 100 9.07 5.31 -2.26
N ALA A 101 9.72 6.46 -2.42
CA ALA A 101 11.14 6.62 -2.08
C ALA A 101 11.43 6.36 -0.59
N ALA A 102 10.50 6.72 0.29
CA ALA A 102 10.64 6.53 1.73
C ALA A 102 10.35 5.09 2.20
N ASN A 103 9.49 4.34 1.50
CA ASN A 103 8.92 3.10 2.02
C ASN A 103 9.23 1.83 1.20
N ALA A 104 9.60 1.96 -0.08
CA ALA A 104 9.97 0.82 -0.91
C ALA A 104 11.22 0.13 -0.34
N THR A 105 11.15 -1.19 -0.20
CA THR A 105 12.25 -2.01 0.33
C THR A 105 13.02 -2.71 -0.76
N ARG A 106 12.35 -2.98 -1.88
CA ARG A 106 13.00 -3.38 -3.12
C ARG A 106 13.58 -2.13 -3.75
N ARG A 107 14.86 -1.85 -3.46
CA ARG A 107 15.64 -1.06 -4.42
C ARG A 107 15.46 -1.76 -5.75
N LEU A 108 15.01 -1.04 -6.77
CA LEU A 108 15.14 -1.49 -8.15
C LEU A 108 16.57 -2.02 -8.30
N ASP A 109 16.71 -3.34 -8.43
CA ASP A 109 17.97 -3.97 -8.79
C ASP A 109 18.26 -3.57 -10.25
N VAL A 110 18.57 -2.29 -10.47
CA VAL A 110 19.38 -1.88 -11.60
C VAL A 110 20.76 -2.38 -11.24
N GLN A 111 21.01 -3.65 -11.52
CA GLN A 111 22.34 -4.20 -11.60
C GLN A 111 23.06 -3.39 -12.69
N LEU A 112 23.74 -2.31 -12.30
CA LEU A 112 24.67 -1.60 -13.18
C LEU A 112 25.65 -2.65 -13.68
N ALA A 113 25.66 -2.87 -15.00
CA ALA A 113 26.58 -3.81 -15.62
C ALA A 113 27.99 -3.52 -15.10
N LEU A 114 28.57 -4.48 -14.37
CA LEU A 114 29.95 -4.37 -13.93
C LEU A 114 30.82 -4.19 -15.18
N PRO A 115 31.72 -3.20 -15.22
CA PRO A 115 32.64 -3.07 -16.33
C PRO A 115 33.43 -4.37 -16.43
N LEU A 116 33.33 -5.03 -17.60
CA LEU A 116 34.08 -6.25 -17.89
C LEU A 116 35.56 -5.98 -17.65
N PRO A 117 36.28 -6.84 -16.92
CA PRO A 117 37.73 -6.72 -16.80
C PRO A 117 38.32 -6.71 -18.21
N GLY A 118 39.04 -5.64 -18.54
CA GLY A 118 39.65 -5.45 -19.85
C GLY A 118 40.44 -6.69 -20.25
N ALA A 119 40.08 -7.27 -21.40
CA ALA A 119 40.95 -8.21 -22.09
C ALA A 119 42.14 -7.41 -22.61
N ALA A 120 43.30 -7.59 -21.96
CA ALA A 120 44.60 -7.22 -22.50
C ALA A 120 45.00 -8.20 -23.62
#